data_AF-A0A2E9PFE4-F1
#
_entry.id   AF-A0A2E9PFE4-F1
#
_cell.length_a   1.000
_cell.length_b   1.000
_cell.length_c   1.000
_cell.angle_alpha   90.00
_cell.angle_beta   90.00
_cell.angle_gamma   90.00
#
_symmetry.space_group_name_H-M   'P 1'
#
loop_
_entity.id
_entity.type
_entity.pdbx_description
1 polymer ?
#
loop_
_entity_poly.entity_id
_entity_poly.type
_entity_poly.pdbx_seq_one_letter_code
_entity_poly.pdbx_strand_id
1 'polypeptide(L)'
;MTAPNFNASKIPVWNSENPEQSFDILPEQPSGRIPVTRIEHWRDFSSLLESSFFNRVDEQFIFRGHRRFDWEMTPTLARVTQNGIVTEDIAKRQLEMFRKAIRGRISDHSLLDDEDEREHDELWSIGQHHGLMTPLLDWTYSPYVALFFAFAKEDQTDEKDNPYRAVYILNKSFISDDDLCPDIRVFEPKKDDHGRLVSQAGLFTFSPYDATIENKLTEVLTDEDFPDDELKTAAEGEQPGILAKYICKVYIKNEEQQECLKHLRRMNVHHASLFPDLIGAADYCNIFMAEIERDRAIQQRQVEPIGETVAEEHALPAQSDLPLSHNVDSILELLKSTQESQEVEPSRIQLIADELNKYLSKSMVVDWQARDTVQAEMKNTTRVLLRKYGYPVNARDTIVDNILEIIGRGSDQ
;
A
#
# COMPACT_ATOMS: atom_id res chain seq x y z
N MET A 1 -6.04 19.22 -15.29
CA MET A 1 -4.80 18.49 -15.63
C MET A 1 -5.03 17.05 -15.24
N THR A 2 -5.19 16.17 -16.22
CA THR A 2 -5.27 14.72 -16.01
C THR A 2 -3.95 14.25 -15.40
N ALA A 3 -3.98 13.63 -14.22
CA ALA A 3 -2.78 13.05 -13.63
C ALA A 3 -2.14 12.08 -14.63
N PRO A 4 -0.80 12.08 -14.79
CA PRO A 4 -0.13 11.16 -15.70
C PRO A 4 -0.51 9.72 -15.29
N ASN A 5 -0.97 8.94 -16.26
CA ASN A 5 -1.28 7.53 -16.04
C ASN A 5 -0.01 6.83 -15.54
N PHE A 6 -0.13 6.16 -14.39
CA PHE A 6 0.96 5.35 -13.85
C PHE A 6 1.34 4.28 -14.87
N ASN A 7 2.61 4.24 -15.28
CA ASN A 7 3.08 3.30 -16.29
C ASN A 7 4.13 2.36 -15.70
N ALA A 8 3.65 1.22 -15.20
CA ALA A 8 4.47 0.19 -14.59
C ALA A 8 5.57 -0.37 -15.52
N SER A 9 5.36 -0.36 -16.85
CA SER A 9 6.33 -0.92 -17.80
C SER A 9 7.60 -0.09 -17.95
N LYS A 10 7.56 1.18 -17.50
CA LYS A 10 8.74 2.06 -17.49
C LYS A 10 9.61 1.87 -16.24
N ILE A 11 9.07 1.26 -15.19
CA ILE A 11 9.80 1.05 -13.94
C ILE A 11 10.71 -0.18 -14.13
N PRO A 12 12.03 -0.04 -13.89
CA PRO A 12 12.97 -1.14 -14.04
C PRO A 12 12.69 -2.24 -13.02
N VAL A 13 12.84 -3.49 -13.46
CA VAL A 13 12.75 -4.67 -12.58
C VAL A 13 14.11 -4.86 -11.90
N TRP A 14 14.07 -5.12 -10.60
CA TRP A 14 15.26 -5.45 -9.82
C TRP A 14 16.04 -6.63 -10.42
N ASN A 15 17.34 -6.43 -10.64
CA ASN A 15 18.28 -7.46 -11.07
C ASN A 15 19.48 -7.50 -10.12
N SER A 16 19.63 -8.61 -9.39
CA SER A 16 20.74 -8.81 -8.45
C SER A 16 22.11 -8.88 -9.11
N GLU A 17 22.19 -9.21 -10.40
CA GLU A 17 23.47 -9.24 -11.13
C GLU A 17 23.97 -7.84 -11.50
N ASN A 18 23.05 -6.89 -11.73
CA ASN A 18 23.36 -5.50 -12.03
C ASN A 18 22.46 -4.54 -11.22
N PRO A 19 22.65 -4.43 -9.90
CA PRO A 19 21.80 -3.60 -9.04
C PRO A 19 21.73 -2.13 -9.44
N GLU A 20 22.85 -1.54 -9.84
CA GLU A 20 22.93 -0.11 -10.18
C GLU A 20 22.12 0.24 -11.44
N GLN A 21 21.95 -0.71 -12.35
CA GLN A 21 21.12 -0.53 -13.56
C GLN A 21 19.63 -0.85 -13.31
N SER A 22 19.28 -1.23 -12.08
CA SER A 22 17.92 -1.64 -11.72
C SER A 22 17.06 -0.48 -11.22
N PHE A 23 17.54 0.78 -11.33
CA PHE A 23 16.85 1.97 -10.85
C PHE A 23 16.68 3.00 -11.97
N ASP A 24 15.59 3.76 -11.88
CA ASP A 24 15.33 4.90 -12.75
C ASP A 24 14.61 6.00 -11.95
N ILE A 25 14.70 7.25 -12.39
CA ILE A 25 13.96 8.38 -11.82
C ILE A 25 12.90 8.78 -12.84
N LEU A 26 11.63 8.75 -12.43
CA LEU A 26 10.50 8.98 -13.33
C LEU A 26 9.71 10.23 -12.92
N PRO A 27 10.08 11.45 -13.40
CA PRO A 27 9.44 12.72 -13.00
C PRO A 27 7.93 12.76 -13.19
N GLU A 28 7.43 12.03 -14.19
CA GLU A 28 6.02 11.93 -14.56
C GLU A 28 5.23 10.92 -13.69
N GLN A 29 5.84 10.33 -12.66
CA GLN A 29 5.22 9.32 -11.81
C GLN A 29 5.16 9.80 -10.35
N PRO A 30 4.29 9.20 -9.52
CA PRO A 30 4.36 9.42 -8.07
C PRO A 30 5.77 9.11 -7.58
N SER A 31 6.35 10.00 -6.76
CA SER A 31 7.76 9.95 -6.33
C SER A 31 8.81 10.31 -7.39
N GLY A 32 8.48 11.16 -8.37
CA GLY A 32 9.33 11.48 -9.52
C GLY A 32 10.68 12.17 -9.28
N ARG A 33 11.17 12.20 -8.04
CA ARG A 33 12.53 12.64 -7.68
C ARG A 33 13.36 11.57 -6.97
N ILE A 34 12.76 10.43 -6.66
CA ILE A 34 13.42 9.32 -5.96
C ILE A 34 13.66 8.19 -6.95
N PRO A 35 14.85 7.56 -6.93
CA PRO A 35 15.11 6.34 -7.69
C PRO A 35 14.11 5.23 -7.34
N VAL A 36 13.49 4.66 -8.36
CA VAL A 36 12.51 3.58 -8.20
C VAL A 36 12.96 2.31 -8.88
N THR A 37 12.61 1.18 -8.26
CA THR A 37 12.73 -0.16 -8.83
C THR A 37 11.47 -0.96 -8.50
N ARG A 38 11.27 -2.12 -9.14
CA ARG A 38 10.17 -3.02 -8.81
C ARG A 38 10.59 -4.48 -8.69
N ILE A 39 9.91 -5.18 -7.81
CA ILE A 39 9.91 -6.64 -7.70
C ILE A 39 8.53 -7.18 -8.06
N GLU A 40 8.51 -8.30 -8.79
CA GLU A 40 7.26 -8.92 -9.24
C GLU A 40 6.58 -9.71 -8.11
N HIS A 41 7.37 -10.20 -7.15
CA HIS A 41 6.87 -10.99 -6.04
C HIS A 41 7.45 -10.50 -4.71
N TRP A 42 6.61 -10.40 -3.68
CA TRP A 42 7.05 -10.06 -2.32
C TRP A 42 8.13 -10.99 -1.76
N ARG A 43 8.26 -12.22 -2.27
CA ARG A 43 9.28 -13.20 -1.84
C ARG A 43 10.69 -12.79 -2.27
N ASP A 44 10.81 -12.02 -3.35
CA ASP A 44 12.09 -11.54 -3.85
C ASP A 44 12.67 -10.43 -2.96
N PHE A 45 11.88 -9.89 -2.03
CA PHE A 45 12.27 -8.79 -1.16
C PHE A 45 13.46 -9.16 -0.26
N SER A 46 13.51 -10.38 0.28
CA SER A 46 14.66 -10.83 1.07
C SER A 46 15.93 -10.91 0.23
N SER A 47 15.84 -11.49 -0.97
CA SER A 47 16.98 -11.62 -1.89
C SER A 47 17.49 -10.27 -2.38
N LEU A 48 16.59 -9.28 -2.57
CA LEU A 48 16.96 -7.90 -2.84
C LEU A 48 17.82 -7.34 -1.70
N LEU A 49 17.38 -7.49 -0.45
CA LEU A 49 18.08 -6.94 0.72
C LEU A 49 19.40 -7.66 1.03
N GLU A 50 19.51 -8.95 0.68
CA GLU A 50 20.73 -9.74 0.85
C GLU A 50 21.81 -9.40 -0.20
N SER A 51 21.46 -8.67 -1.26
CA SER A 51 22.42 -8.25 -2.28
C SER A 51 23.50 -7.32 -1.70
N SER A 52 24.69 -7.32 -2.32
CA SER A 52 25.78 -6.41 -1.94
C SER A 52 25.41 -4.93 -2.06
N PHE A 53 24.35 -4.61 -2.79
CA PHE A 53 23.86 -3.24 -2.91
C PHE A 53 23.26 -2.72 -1.60
N PHE A 54 22.47 -3.53 -0.89
CA PHE A 54 21.83 -3.17 0.37
C PHE A 54 22.54 -3.71 1.62
N ASN A 55 23.42 -4.71 1.45
CA ASN A 55 24.18 -5.33 2.53
C ASN A 55 25.64 -4.83 2.52
N ARG A 56 25.82 -3.52 2.74
CA ARG A 56 27.13 -2.86 2.74
C ARG A 56 27.70 -2.76 4.15
N VAL A 57 29.02 -2.69 4.23
CA VAL A 57 29.73 -2.52 5.50
C VAL A 57 29.53 -1.08 6.00
N ASP A 58 29.31 -0.93 7.31
CA ASP A 58 29.12 0.36 8.01
C ASP A 58 27.92 1.23 7.57
N GLU A 59 27.09 0.73 6.66
CA GLU A 59 25.83 1.37 6.27
C GLU A 59 24.65 0.73 7.00
N GLN A 60 23.81 1.57 7.62
CA GLN A 60 22.57 1.14 8.24
C GLN A 60 21.39 1.68 7.43
N PHE A 61 20.48 0.79 7.02
CA PHE A 61 19.26 1.17 6.32
C PHE A 61 18.04 1.13 7.25
N ILE A 62 17.10 2.04 6.99
CA ILE A 62 15.77 2.08 7.60
C ILE A 62 14.70 2.03 6.53
N PHE A 63 13.53 1.51 6.91
CA PHE A 63 12.48 1.13 5.97
C PHE A 63 11.15 1.78 6.34
N ARG A 64 10.35 2.12 5.34
CA ARG A 64 8.97 2.60 5.54
C ARG A 64 8.01 1.95 4.55
N GLY A 65 7.04 1.22 5.09
CA GLY A 65 6.01 0.54 4.32
C GLY A 65 4.84 1.43 3.95
N HIS A 66 4.45 1.43 2.68
CA HIS A 66 3.30 2.18 2.16
C HIS A 66 2.31 1.23 1.52
N ARG A 67 1.05 1.35 1.95
CA ARG A 67 -0.06 0.57 1.38
C ARG A 67 -0.26 0.90 -0.10
N ARG A 68 -0.05 2.14 -0.51
CA ARG A 68 -0.25 2.55 -1.89
C ARG A 68 1.04 3.00 -2.54
N PHE A 69 1.23 2.62 -3.80
CA PHE A 69 2.40 3.02 -4.59
C PHE A 69 2.43 4.53 -4.85
N ASP A 70 1.27 5.19 -4.87
CA ASP A 70 1.12 6.61 -5.21
C ASP A 70 1.29 7.55 -4.01
N TRP A 71 1.60 7.01 -2.83
CA TRP A 71 1.85 7.83 -1.64
C TRP A 71 3.27 8.37 -1.61
N GLU A 72 3.36 9.64 -1.21
CA GLU A 72 4.58 10.39 -0.91
C GLU A 72 4.89 10.31 0.59
N MET A 73 6.10 10.68 0.98
CA MET A 73 6.54 10.77 2.38
C MET A 73 6.06 12.06 3.03
N THR A 74 4.75 12.32 2.97
CA THR A 74 4.14 13.50 3.56
C THR A 74 3.70 13.23 5.01
N PRO A 75 4.24 13.98 6.00
CA PRO A 75 3.79 13.90 7.39
C PRO A 75 2.30 14.18 7.55
N THR A 76 1.72 13.71 8.64
CA THR A 76 0.28 13.91 8.91
C THR A 76 -0.07 15.39 9.08
N LEU A 77 0.82 16.20 9.66
CA LEU A 77 0.64 17.65 9.77
C LEU A 77 0.80 18.38 8.42
N ALA A 78 1.68 17.90 7.54
CA ALA A 78 1.82 18.47 6.20
C ALA A 78 0.55 18.30 5.36
N ARG A 79 -0.24 17.25 5.60
CA ARG A 79 -1.48 17.00 4.85
C ARG A 79 -2.57 18.05 5.07
N VAL A 80 -2.44 18.89 6.10
CA VAL A 80 -3.38 20.01 6.30
C VAL A 80 -2.99 21.26 5.51
N THR A 81 -1.76 21.33 4.99
CA THR A 81 -1.29 22.46 4.18
C THR A 81 -1.51 22.16 2.69
N GLN A 82 -1.72 23.19 1.89
CA GLN A 82 -1.99 23.03 0.45
C GLN A 82 -0.75 22.56 -0.33
N ASN A 83 0.44 22.87 0.19
CA ASN A 83 1.73 22.59 -0.43
C ASN A 83 2.41 21.33 0.15
N GLY A 84 1.82 20.66 1.13
CA GLY A 84 2.41 19.46 1.74
C GLY A 84 3.68 19.72 2.55
N ILE A 85 3.93 20.98 2.94
CA ILE A 85 5.10 21.39 3.72
C ILE A 85 4.61 21.79 5.12
N VAL A 86 5.33 21.35 6.16
CA VAL A 86 5.07 21.80 7.53
C VAL A 86 5.89 23.04 7.79
N THR A 87 5.27 24.21 7.97
CA THR A 87 6.04 25.39 8.40
C THR A 87 6.30 25.35 9.90
N GLU A 88 7.40 25.97 10.35
CA GLU A 88 7.76 26.07 11.77
C GLU A 88 6.62 26.66 12.64
N ASP A 89 5.90 27.68 12.15
CA ASP A 89 4.77 28.29 12.88
C ASP A 89 3.63 27.30 13.14
N ILE A 90 3.28 26.49 12.13
CA ILE A 90 2.22 25.46 12.25
C ILE A 90 2.66 24.37 13.23
N ALA A 91 3.91 23.90 13.14
CA ALA A 91 4.45 22.90 14.05
C ALA A 91 4.44 23.40 15.50
N LYS A 92 4.95 24.61 15.75
CA LYS A 92 4.95 25.26 17.08
C LYS A 92 3.54 25.39 17.63
N ARG A 93 2.61 25.93 16.84
CA ARG A 93 1.22 26.13 17.27
C ARG A 93 0.53 24.80 17.59
N GLN A 94 0.75 23.78 16.77
CA GLN A 94 0.18 22.44 16.97
C GLN A 94 0.68 21.82 18.28
N LEU A 95 2.00 21.89 18.53
CA LEU A 95 2.60 21.33 19.74
C LEU A 95 2.14 22.10 21.00
N GLU A 96 2.09 23.42 20.96
CA GLU A 96 1.61 24.23 22.08
C GLU A 96 0.14 23.94 22.42
N MET A 97 -0.72 23.79 21.41
CA MET A 97 -2.12 23.43 21.61
C MET A 97 -2.24 22.05 22.26
N PHE A 98 -1.47 21.08 21.76
CA PHE A 98 -1.45 19.73 22.32
C PHE A 98 -0.95 19.74 23.77
N ARG A 99 0.16 20.45 24.05
CA ARG A 99 0.71 20.59 25.39
C ARG A 99 -0.27 21.22 26.37
N LYS A 100 -1.03 22.24 25.95
CA LYS A 100 -2.10 22.83 26.77
C LYS A 100 -3.26 21.84 26.98
N ALA A 101 -3.63 21.08 25.95
CA ALA A 101 -4.73 20.14 26.00
C ALA A 101 -4.46 18.90 26.86
N ILE A 102 -3.21 18.47 27.01
CA ILE A 102 -2.86 17.32 27.86
C ILE A 102 -2.59 17.68 29.33
N ARG A 103 -2.57 18.98 29.70
CA ARG A 103 -2.39 19.41 31.09
C ARG A 103 -3.40 18.73 32.01
N GLY A 104 -2.91 18.13 33.10
CA GLY A 104 -3.71 17.39 34.06
C GLY A 104 -4.22 16.02 33.59
N ARG A 105 -3.84 15.58 32.38
CA ARG A 105 -4.19 14.25 31.81
C ARG A 105 -3.01 13.30 31.76
N ILE A 106 -1.79 13.80 31.96
CA ILE A 106 -0.54 13.01 31.95
C ILE A 106 0.04 12.99 33.37
N SER A 107 0.55 11.83 33.78
CA SER A 107 1.19 11.61 35.08
C SER A 107 2.62 12.15 35.14
N ASP A 108 3.33 12.17 34.01
CA ASP A 108 4.65 12.77 33.86
C ASP A 108 4.55 14.25 33.49
N HIS A 109 4.84 15.13 34.45
CA HIS A 109 4.83 16.57 34.24
C HIS A 109 6.09 17.11 33.57
N SER A 110 7.16 16.31 33.40
CA SER A 110 8.37 16.73 32.67
C SER A 110 8.10 17.03 31.20
N LEU A 111 7.13 16.32 30.59
CA LEU A 111 6.65 16.55 29.22
C LEU A 111 5.90 17.88 29.02
N LEU A 112 5.60 18.59 30.12
CA LEU A 112 4.96 19.90 30.11
C LEU A 112 5.98 21.03 30.26
N ASP A 113 7.26 20.71 30.45
CA ASP A 113 8.34 21.68 30.47
C ASP A 113 8.65 22.12 29.03
N ASP A 114 8.69 23.44 28.83
CA ASP A 114 8.88 24.07 27.52
C ASP A 114 10.36 24.43 27.28
N GLU A 115 11.23 24.18 28.27
CA GLU A 115 12.64 24.60 28.24
C GLU A 115 13.60 23.54 27.66
N ASP A 116 13.23 22.25 27.59
CA ASP A 116 14.06 21.17 27.02
C ASP A 116 13.52 20.72 25.65
N GLU A 117 14.28 20.97 24.58
CA GLU A 117 13.95 20.52 23.22
C GLU A 117 13.74 19.00 23.14
N ARG A 118 14.40 18.21 23.99
CA ARG A 118 14.20 16.75 24.01
C ARG A 118 12.82 16.37 24.52
N GLU A 119 12.27 17.10 25.48
CA GLU A 119 10.89 16.89 25.94
C GLU A 119 9.88 17.31 24.86
N HIS A 120 10.24 18.25 23.97
CA HIS A 120 9.42 18.59 22.80
C HIS A 120 9.32 17.41 21.81
N ASP A 121 10.43 16.72 21.56
CA ASP A 121 10.46 15.58 20.64
C ASP A 121 9.71 14.37 21.17
N GLU A 122 9.90 14.06 22.46
CA GLU A 122 9.14 13.01 23.14
C GLU A 122 7.64 13.32 23.09
N LEU A 123 7.26 14.59 23.27
CA LEU A 123 5.87 15.00 23.19
C LEU A 123 5.27 14.80 21.78
N TRP A 124 6.06 14.99 20.72
CA TRP A 124 5.63 14.65 19.36
C TRP A 124 5.39 13.16 19.17
N SER A 125 6.30 12.31 19.65
CA SER A 125 6.16 10.85 19.59
C SER A 125 4.88 10.37 20.30
N ILE A 126 4.65 10.87 21.53
CA ILE A 126 3.45 10.56 22.31
C ILE A 126 2.19 11.05 21.57
N GLY A 127 2.23 12.28 21.07
CA GLY A 127 1.13 12.85 20.28
C GLY A 127 0.77 11.96 19.09
N GLN A 128 1.75 11.57 18.29
CA GLN A 128 1.55 10.72 17.11
C GLN A 128 0.91 9.38 17.45
N HIS A 129 1.34 8.75 18.54
CA HIS A 129 0.75 7.51 19.03
C HIS A 129 -0.75 7.67 19.34
N HIS A 130 -1.15 8.84 19.86
CA HIS A 130 -2.54 9.18 20.16
C HIS A 130 -3.30 9.84 18.99
N GLY A 131 -2.72 9.85 17.78
CA GLY A 131 -3.36 10.37 16.58
C GLY A 131 -3.24 11.87 16.35
N LEU A 132 -2.32 12.55 17.05
CA LEU A 132 -1.96 13.93 16.75
C LEU A 132 -1.37 14.00 15.33
N MET A 133 -1.74 15.04 14.59
CA MET A 133 -1.04 15.37 13.35
C MET A 133 0.34 15.96 13.68
N THR A 134 1.41 15.32 13.20
CA THR A 134 2.81 15.61 13.56
C THR A 134 3.67 15.89 12.33
N PRO A 135 4.82 16.58 12.50
CA PRO A 135 5.83 16.75 11.45
C PRO A 135 6.71 15.51 11.23
N LEU A 136 6.42 14.41 11.92
CA LEU A 136 7.23 13.21 11.95
C LEU A 136 6.84 12.22 10.85
N LEU A 137 7.81 11.45 10.39
CA LEU A 137 7.62 10.26 9.57
C LEU A 137 8.14 9.03 10.31
N ASP A 138 7.34 7.97 10.34
CA ASP A 138 7.70 6.69 10.95
C ASP A 138 8.61 5.86 10.04
N TRP A 139 9.68 5.34 10.62
CA TRP A 139 10.58 4.38 9.98
C TRP A 139 10.75 3.17 10.89
N THR A 140 11.24 2.08 10.34
CA THR A 140 11.57 0.86 11.09
C THR A 140 12.93 0.35 10.65
N TYR A 141 13.73 -0.14 11.61
CA TYR A 141 14.94 -0.90 11.33
C TYR A 141 14.67 -2.25 10.68
N SER A 142 13.48 -2.81 10.88
CA SER A 142 13.10 -4.11 10.31
C SER A 142 12.44 -3.95 8.94
N PRO A 143 13.04 -4.52 7.87
CA PRO A 143 12.44 -4.49 6.54
C PRO A 143 11.11 -5.27 6.49
N TYR A 144 10.98 -6.33 7.29
CA TYR A 144 9.76 -7.13 7.35
C TYR A 144 8.62 -6.43 8.08
N VAL A 145 8.93 -5.55 9.04
CA VAL A 145 7.93 -4.66 9.66
C VAL A 145 7.45 -3.63 8.64
N ALA A 146 8.34 -3.07 7.81
CA ALA A 146 7.92 -2.19 6.71
C ALA A 146 7.06 -2.94 5.69
N LEU A 147 7.44 -4.17 5.32
CA LEU A 147 6.62 -5.00 4.44
C LEU A 147 5.25 -5.30 5.05
N PHE A 148 5.18 -5.56 6.36
CA PHE A 148 3.91 -5.69 7.08
C PHE A 148 3.07 -4.43 6.94
N PHE A 149 3.61 -3.23 7.19
CA PHE A 149 2.86 -1.98 7.05
C PHE A 149 2.38 -1.72 5.62
N ALA A 150 3.14 -2.17 4.62
CA ALA A 150 2.74 -2.09 3.22
C ALA A 150 1.55 -3.02 2.90
N PHE A 151 1.46 -4.21 3.51
CA PHE A 151 0.43 -5.21 3.21
C PHE A 151 -0.66 -5.37 4.27
N ALA A 152 -0.57 -4.76 5.45
CA ALA A 152 -1.47 -5.04 6.58
C ALA A 152 -2.93 -4.63 6.33
N LYS A 153 -3.16 -3.60 5.51
CA LYS A 153 -4.49 -3.06 5.21
C LYS A 153 -4.87 -3.36 3.76
N GLU A 154 -6.09 -3.84 3.56
CA GLU A 154 -6.69 -4.04 2.24
C GLU A 154 -6.99 -2.70 1.56
N ASP A 155 -7.15 -2.72 0.23
CA ASP A 155 -7.56 -1.54 -0.52
C ASP A 155 -9.05 -1.25 -0.33
N GLN A 156 -9.39 0.03 -0.24
CA GLN A 156 -10.78 0.45 -0.10
C GLN A 156 -11.48 0.46 -1.46
N THR A 157 -12.77 0.14 -1.47
CA THR A 157 -13.55 -0.05 -2.70
C THR A 157 -13.74 1.22 -3.53
N ASP A 158 -13.64 2.38 -2.89
CA ASP A 158 -13.79 3.72 -3.47
C ASP A 158 -12.45 4.35 -3.91
N GLU A 159 -11.33 3.66 -3.73
CA GLU A 159 -10.01 4.17 -4.07
C GLU A 159 -9.61 3.90 -5.54
N LYS A 160 -8.66 4.71 -6.02
CA LYS A 160 -7.97 4.48 -7.29
C LYS A 160 -7.26 3.13 -7.31
N ASP A 161 -7.04 2.61 -8.51
CA ASP A 161 -6.32 1.35 -8.71
C ASP A 161 -4.96 1.38 -7.99
N ASN A 162 -4.57 0.25 -7.41
CA ASN A 162 -3.37 0.12 -6.59
C ASN A 162 -2.59 -1.14 -6.97
N PRO A 163 -1.96 -1.18 -8.16
CA PRO A 163 -1.25 -2.36 -8.65
C PRO A 163 -0.01 -2.74 -7.84
N TYR A 164 0.54 -1.82 -7.05
CA TYR A 164 1.75 -2.05 -6.25
C TYR A 164 1.58 -1.56 -4.81
N ARG A 165 2.16 -2.30 -3.87
CA ARG A 165 2.59 -1.76 -2.57
C ARG A 165 3.96 -1.12 -2.73
N ALA A 166 4.38 -0.31 -1.76
CA ALA A 166 5.71 0.31 -1.80
C ALA A 166 6.45 0.18 -0.48
N VAL A 167 7.76 0.06 -0.56
CA VAL A 167 8.67 0.18 0.59
C VAL A 167 9.74 1.21 0.23
N TYR A 168 9.86 2.25 1.05
CA TYR A 168 10.99 3.16 1.00
C TYR A 168 12.16 2.57 1.76
N ILE A 169 13.35 2.72 1.20
CA ILE A 169 14.62 2.36 1.83
C ILE A 169 15.46 3.64 1.90
N LEU A 170 15.90 4.00 3.10
CA LEU A 170 16.66 5.20 3.36
C LEU A 170 17.95 4.81 4.10
N ASN A 171 19.08 5.33 3.63
CA ASN A 171 20.36 5.16 4.27
C ASN A 171 20.41 6.04 5.53
N LYS A 172 20.30 5.41 6.69
CA LYS A 172 20.34 6.10 7.98
C LYS A 172 21.72 6.67 8.27
N SER A 173 22.79 5.95 7.93
CA SER A 173 24.16 6.44 8.14
C SER A 173 24.37 7.78 7.41
N PHE A 174 23.83 7.92 6.20
CA PHE A 174 23.87 9.17 5.44
C PHE A 174 23.07 10.31 6.09
N ILE A 175 21.79 10.11 6.43
CA ILE A 175 20.97 11.20 7.00
C ILE A 175 21.33 11.53 8.45
N SER A 176 22.14 10.69 9.12
CA SER A 176 22.63 10.95 10.47
C SER A 176 23.96 11.72 10.48
N ASP A 177 24.53 11.97 9.29
CA ASP A 177 25.72 12.80 9.14
C ASP A 177 25.30 14.26 9.02
N ASP A 178 25.45 15.02 10.11
CA ASP A 178 25.06 16.43 10.19
C ASP A 178 25.83 17.32 9.19
N ASP A 179 27.03 16.91 8.74
CA ASP A 179 27.80 17.65 7.74
C ASP A 179 27.18 17.49 6.34
N LEU A 180 26.51 16.36 6.07
CA LEU A 180 25.88 16.07 4.79
C LEU A 180 24.39 16.44 4.76
N CYS A 181 23.66 16.18 5.84
CA CYS A 181 22.22 16.32 5.89
C CYS A 181 21.71 17.03 7.15
N PRO A 182 22.09 18.31 7.39
CA PRO A 182 21.78 19.02 8.62
C PRO A 182 20.29 19.24 8.87
N ASP A 183 19.48 19.23 7.81
CA ASP A 183 18.07 19.60 7.87
C ASP A 183 17.12 18.41 8.10
N ILE A 184 17.61 17.16 7.97
CA ILE A 184 16.82 15.95 8.20
C ILE A 184 17.23 15.33 9.51
N ARG A 185 16.51 15.68 10.57
CA ARG A 185 16.81 15.20 11.92
C ARG A 185 16.19 13.84 12.18
N VAL A 186 17.03 12.87 12.53
CA VAL A 186 16.62 11.54 13.02
C VAL A 186 16.33 11.61 14.51
N PHE A 187 15.23 10.99 14.94
CA PHE A 187 14.81 10.93 16.34
C PHE A 187 14.44 9.51 16.74
N GLU A 188 15.09 9.03 17.79
CA GLU A 188 14.79 7.77 18.46
C GLU A 188 14.23 8.09 19.85
N PRO A 189 12.90 7.97 20.06
CA PRO A 189 12.30 8.26 21.34
C PRO A 189 12.82 7.33 22.44
N LYS A 190 13.01 7.89 23.63
CA LYS A 190 13.43 7.14 24.81
C LYS A 190 12.25 6.65 25.63
N LYS A 191 11.13 7.38 25.59
CA LYS A 191 9.90 7.02 26.31
C LYS A 191 9.04 6.13 25.39
N ASP A 192 8.79 4.89 25.83
CA ASP A 192 7.89 3.96 25.14
C ASP A 192 6.83 3.45 26.12
N ASP A 193 5.87 4.33 26.45
CA ASP A 193 4.82 4.08 27.45
C ASP A 193 3.99 2.81 27.17
N HIS A 194 3.97 2.36 25.91
CA HIS A 194 3.15 1.23 25.46
C HIS A 194 3.98 0.09 24.85
N GLY A 195 5.31 0.11 24.91
CA GLY A 195 6.17 -0.92 24.29
C GLY A 195 6.09 -1.01 22.76
N ARG A 196 5.42 -0.06 22.10
CA ARG A 196 5.18 -0.08 20.64
C ARG A 196 6.43 0.28 19.85
N LEU A 197 7.19 1.25 20.33
CA LEU A 197 8.40 1.71 19.65
C LEU A 197 9.44 0.59 19.58
N VAL A 198 9.67 -0.09 20.71
CA VAL A 198 10.60 -1.23 20.78
C VAL A 198 10.10 -2.38 19.90
N SER A 199 8.81 -2.69 19.97
CA SER A 199 8.22 -3.81 19.22
C SER A 199 8.27 -3.63 17.70
N GLN A 200 8.18 -2.38 17.24
CA GLN A 200 8.25 -2.05 15.82
C GLN A 200 9.68 -1.80 15.34
N ALA A 201 10.67 -1.81 16.25
CA ALA A 201 12.01 -1.30 15.99
C ALA A 201 11.96 0.10 15.31
N GLY A 202 11.08 0.95 15.85
CA GLY A 202 10.68 2.20 15.24
C GLY A 202 11.62 3.35 15.53
N LEU A 203 11.70 4.27 14.59
CA LEU A 203 12.35 5.58 14.73
C LEU A 203 11.59 6.61 13.88
N PHE A 204 11.92 7.89 14.07
CA PHE A 204 11.29 8.98 13.34
C PHE A 204 12.30 9.85 12.62
N THR A 205 11.85 10.49 11.54
CA THR A 205 12.53 11.65 10.96
C THR A 205 11.63 12.87 11.06
N PHE A 206 12.18 14.01 11.43
CA PHE A 206 11.51 15.29 11.31
C PHE A 206 11.55 15.75 9.86
N SER A 207 10.40 16.14 9.32
CA SER A 207 10.41 16.78 8.00
C SER A 207 10.93 18.21 8.09
N PRO A 208 11.71 18.67 7.11
CA PRO A 208 12.20 20.04 7.06
C PRO A 208 11.03 21.02 6.91
N TYR A 209 11.23 22.26 7.37
CA TYR A 209 10.15 23.24 7.47
C TYR A 209 9.91 24.08 6.20
N ASP A 210 10.82 23.99 5.24
CA ASP A 210 10.88 24.78 4.02
C ASP A 210 10.62 23.94 2.75
N ALA A 211 10.79 22.62 2.83
CA ALA A 211 10.63 21.69 1.72
C ALA A 211 10.03 20.35 2.16
N THR A 212 9.67 19.51 1.19
CA THR A 212 9.39 18.09 1.42
C THR A 212 10.70 17.33 1.64
N ILE A 213 10.68 16.23 2.39
CA ILE A 213 11.89 15.42 2.63
C ILE A 213 12.50 14.91 1.31
N GLU A 214 11.67 14.57 0.32
CA GLU A 214 12.12 14.14 -0.99
C GLU A 214 12.94 15.21 -1.71
N ASN A 215 12.40 16.43 -1.81
CA ASN A 215 13.11 17.55 -2.43
C ASN A 215 14.43 17.85 -1.70
N LYS A 216 14.42 17.81 -0.36
CA LYS A 216 15.61 18.13 0.42
C LYS A 216 16.72 17.11 0.22
N LEU A 217 16.37 15.82 0.20
CA LEU A 217 17.32 14.75 -0.12
C LEU A 217 17.86 14.91 -1.53
N THR A 218 17.01 15.23 -2.51
CA THR A 218 17.47 15.47 -3.88
C THR A 218 18.42 16.67 -3.94
N GLU A 219 18.09 17.80 -3.31
CA GLU A 219 18.94 18.99 -3.27
C GLU A 219 20.35 18.66 -2.75
N VAL A 220 20.44 17.98 -1.60
CA VAL A 220 21.71 17.56 -0.98
C VAL A 220 22.49 16.64 -1.91
N LEU A 221 21.83 15.64 -2.50
CA LEU A 221 22.49 14.66 -3.36
C LEU A 221 22.92 15.24 -4.70
N THR A 222 22.27 16.29 -5.19
CA THR A 222 22.65 16.99 -6.43
C THR A 222 23.64 18.13 -6.22
N ASP A 223 24.06 18.38 -4.98
CA ASP A 223 25.00 19.44 -4.66
C ASP A 223 26.42 19.11 -5.19
N GLU A 224 27.07 20.10 -5.79
CA GLU A 224 28.43 19.99 -6.32
C GLU A 224 29.46 19.72 -5.21
N ASP A 225 29.15 20.11 -3.97
CA ASP A 225 30.01 19.89 -2.80
C ASP A 225 29.77 18.52 -2.12
N PHE A 226 28.78 17.73 -2.58
CA PHE A 226 28.51 16.40 -2.03
C PHE A 226 29.73 15.47 -2.18
N PRO A 227 30.19 14.72 -1.15
CA PRO A 227 31.48 14.03 -1.18
C PRO A 227 31.45 12.67 -1.90
N ASP A 228 30.59 12.51 -2.91
CA ASP A 228 30.55 11.31 -3.76
C ASP A 228 31.04 11.64 -5.16
N ASP A 229 32.32 11.34 -5.42
CA ASP A 229 32.96 11.54 -6.72
C ASP A 229 32.32 10.68 -7.83
N GLU A 230 31.69 9.55 -7.46
CA GLU A 230 30.98 8.67 -8.40
C GLU A 230 29.78 9.43 -8.96
N LEU A 231 29.01 10.10 -8.11
CA LEU A 231 27.83 10.85 -8.51
C LEU A 231 28.16 12.07 -9.40
N LYS A 232 29.29 12.74 -9.13
CA LYS A 232 29.75 13.90 -9.92
C LYS A 232 30.23 13.51 -11.33
N THR A 233 30.81 12.32 -11.45
CA THR A 233 31.41 11.86 -12.71
C THR A 233 30.50 10.95 -13.53
N ALA A 234 29.41 10.48 -12.93
CA ALA A 234 28.44 9.59 -13.56
C ALA A 234 27.72 10.22 -14.76
N ALA A 235 27.45 9.38 -15.76
CA ALA A 235 26.56 9.75 -16.85
C ALA A 235 25.10 9.84 -16.35
N GLU A 236 24.24 10.62 -17.03
CA GLU A 236 22.82 10.78 -16.66
C GLU A 236 22.08 9.45 -16.43
N GLY A 237 22.43 8.39 -17.17
CA GLY A 237 21.82 7.07 -17.04
C GLY A 237 22.30 6.24 -15.84
N GLU A 238 23.40 6.62 -15.19
CA GLU A 238 23.98 5.90 -14.04
C GLU A 238 23.58 6.55 -12.71
N GLN A 239 23.22 7.84 -12.73
CA GLN A 239 22.81 8.60 -11.56
C GLN A 239 21.70 7.95 -10.73
N PRO A 240 20.62 7.36 -11.30
CA PRO A 240 19.58 6.72 -10.50
C PRO A 240 20.10 5.58 -9.62
N GLY A 241 21.04 4.77 -10.14
CA GLY A 241 21.65 3.67 -9.41
C GLY A 241 22.51 4.14 -8.24
N ILE A 242 23.22 5.26 -8.40
CA ILE A 242 24.06 5.87 -7.37
C ILE A 242 23.20 6.55 -6.31
N LEU A 243 22.17 7.30 -6.72
CA LEU A 243 21.22 7.92 -5.79
C LEU A 243 20.45 6.86 -4.97
N ALA A 244 20.18 5.70 -5.56
CA ALA A 244 19.50 4.60 -4.88
C ALA A 244 20.29 4.02 -3.69
N LYS A 245 21.60 4.30 -3.63
CA LYS A 245 22.47 3.96 -2.48
C LYS A 245 22.07 4.75 -1.22
N TYR A 246 21.47 5.93 -1.40
CA TYR A 246 21.07 6.84 -0.33
C TYR A 246 19.58 6.76 -0.03
N ILE A 247 18.75 6.80 -1.08
CA ILE A 247 17.29 6.64 -0.95
C ILE A 247 16.71 5.99 -2.20
N CYS A 248 15.84 5.01 -2.02
CA CYS A 248 15.04 4.46 -3.11
C CYS A 248 13.64 4.04 -2.67
N LYS A 249 12.77 3.83 -3.66
CA LYS A 249 11.44 3.27 -3.47
C LYS A 249 11.32 1.95 -4.25
N VAL A 250 11.03 0.88 -3.53
CA VAL A 250 10.80 -0.45 -4.12
C VAL A 250 9.30 -0.67 -4.26
N TYR A 251 8.83 -0.83 -5.50
CA TYR A 251 7.47 -1.24 -5.78
C TYR A 251 7.35 -2.76 -5.72
N ILE A 252 6.36 -3.24 -4.97
CA ILE A 252 6.11 -4.66 -4.76
C ILE A 252 4.72 -4.93 -5.29
N LYS A 253 4.58 -5.87 -6.23
CA LYS A 253 3.28 -6.16 -6.84
C LYS A 253 2.23 -6.46 -5.77
N ASN A 254 1.06 -5.84 -5.88
CA ASN A 254 -0.03 -5.99 -4.92
C ASN A 254 -0.83 -7.28 -5.21
N GLU A 255 -0.14 -8.40 -5.12
CA GLU A 255 -0.67 -9.75 -5.29
C GLU A 255 -0.30 -10.58 -4.06
N GLU A 256 -1.09 -11.64 -3.79
CA GLU A 256 -0.83 -12.57 -2.69
C GLU A 256 -0.69 -11.94 -1.28
N GLN A 257 -1.39 -10.83 -1.03
CA GLN A 257 -1.36 -10.11 0.26
C GLN A 257 -1.51 -11.04 1.48
N GLN A 258 -2.47 -11.97 1.43
CA GLN A 258 -2.73 -12.89 2.53
C GLN A 258 -1.56 -13.86 2.77
N GLU A 259 -0.91 -14.34 1.70
CA GLU A 259 0.25 -15.23 1.81
C GLU A 259 1.47 -14.49 2.35
N CYS A 260 1.66 -13.23 1.94
CA CYS A 260 2.69 -12.35 2.52
C CYS A 260 2.46 -12.17 4.03
N LEU A 261 1.25 -11.82 4.46
CA LEU A 261 0.92 -11.64 5.89
C LEU A 261 1.04 -12.94 6.70
N LYS A 262 0.64 -14.09 6.14
CA LYS A 262 0.85 -15.41 6.75
C LYS A 262 2.34 -15.70 6.95
N HIS A 263 3.17 -15.38 5.95
CA HIS A 263 4.61 -15.56 6.03
C HIS A 263 5.24 -14.67 7.11
N LEU A 264 4.90 -13.37 7.14
CA LEU A 264 5.34 -12.42 8.15
C LEU A 264 4.94 -12.86 9.57
N ARG A 265 3.72 -13.37 9.74
CA ARG A 265 3.25 -13.92 11.02
C ARG A 265 4.12 -15.06 11.53
N ARG A 266 4.59 -15.95 10.64
CA ARG A 266 5.52 -17.06 11.00
C ARG A 266 6.88 -16.56 11.48
N MET A 267 7.25 -15.33 11.13
CA MET A 267 8.44 -14.63 11.63
C MET A 267 8.14 -13.74 12.84
N ASN A 268 6.99 -13.93 13.51
CA ASN A 268 6.53 -13.14 14.65
C ASN A 268 6.28 -11.65 14.33
N VAL A 269 6.01 -11.31 13.06
CA VAL A 269 5.63 -9.97 12.61
C VAL A 269 4.13 -9.94 12.36
N HIS A 270 3.36 -9.45 13.34
CA HIS A 270 1.90 -9.37 13.27
C HIS A 270 1.34 -8.28 14.22
N HIS A 271 0.04 -7.98 14.12
CA HIS A 271 -0.59 -6.92 14.92
C HIS A 271 -0.30 -7.05 16.43
N ALA A 272 -0.49 -8.22 17.03
CA ALA A 272 -0.25 -8.40 18.47
C ALA A 272 1.22 -8.26 18.91
N SER A 273 2.20 -8.48 18.02
CA SER A 273 3.61 -8.30 18.37
C SER A 273 4.02 -6.84 18.18
N LEU A 274 3.57 -6.18 17.11
CA LEU A 274 3.90 -4.78 16.80
C LEU A 274 3.09 -3.76 17.62
N PHE A 275 1.91 -4.15 18.08
CA PHE A 275 1.00 -3.35 18.90
C PHE A 275 0.65 -4.21 20.13
N PRO A 276 1.47 -4.15 21.20
CA PRO A 276 1.32 -5.02 22.37
C PRO A 276 0.18 -4.58 23.31
N ASP A 277 -0.64 -3.64 22.88
CA ASP A 277 -1.84 -3.21 23.60
C ASP A 277 -3.06 -4.07 23.24
N LEU A 278 -4.14 -3.89 24.00
CA LEU A 278 -5.37 -4.68 23.81
C LEU A 278 -5.98 -4.49 22.42
N ILE A 279 -5.77 -3.33 21.80
CA ILE A 279 -6.24 -3.06 20.43
C ILE A 279 -5.50 -3.97 19.45
N GLY A 280 -4.17 -3.99 19.50
CA GLY A 280 -3.37 -4.87 18.64
C GLY A 280 -3.64 -6.36 18.83
N ALA A 281 -3.87 -6.78 20.08
CA ALA A 281 -4.28 -8.15 20.40
C ALA A 281 -5.66 -8.50 19.82
N ALA A 282 -6.64 -7.60 19.92
CA ALA A 282 -7.97 -7.79 19.35
C ALA A 282 -7.91 -7.86 17.82
N ASP A 283 -7.19 -6.94 17.18
CA ASP A 283 -7.00 -6.92 15.73
C ASP A 283 -6.35 -8.21 15.22
N TYR A 284 -5.33 -8.70 15.92
CA TYR A 284 -4.70 -9.98 15.60
C TYR A 284 -5.71 -11.14 15.63
N CYS A 285 -6.51 -11.25 16.68
CA CYS A 285 -7.54 -12.29 16.79
C CYS A 285 -8.57 -12.20 15.65
N ASN A 286 -9.05 -11.00 15.35
CA ASN A 286 -10.03 -10.76 14.28
C ASN A 286 -9.47 -11.19 12.91
N ILE A 287 -8.25 -10.76 12.60
CA ILE A 287 -7.58 -11.10 11.33
C ILE A 287 -7.35 -12.61 11.24
N PHE A 288 -6.86 -13.23 12.32
CA PHE A 288 -6.57 -14.65 12.35
C PHE A 288 -7.84 -15.50 12.18
N MET A 289 -8.93 -15.13 12.84
CA MET A 289 -10.22 -15.81 12.68
C MET A 289 -10.79 -15.64 11.28
N ALA A 290 -10.75 -14.42 10.72
CA ALA A 290 -11.21 -14.16 9.35
C ALA A 290 -10.42 -14.99 8.31
N GLU A 291 -9.12 -15.16 8.54
CA GLU A 291 -8.26 -16.00 7.71
C GLU A 291 -8.65 -17.48 7.78
N ILE A 292 -8.82 -18.04 9.00
CA ILE A 292 -9.21 -19.45 9.17
C ILE A 292 -10.52 -19.75 8.45
N GLU A 293 -11.54 -18.90 8.62
CA GLU A 293 -12.84 -19.11 7.99
C GLU A 293 -12.76 -19.00 6.46
N ARG A 294 -11.92 -18.10 5.94
CA ARG A 294 -11.66 -17.98 4.50
C ARG A 294 -10.98 -19.24 3.95
N ASP A 295 -9.92 -19.72 4.62
CA ASP A 295 -9.17 -20.91 4.19
C ASP A 295 -10.07 -22.16 4.23
N ARG A 296 -10.92 -22.29 5.26
CA ARG A 296 -11.95 -23.35 5.34
C ARG A 296 -12.94 -23.28 4.19
N ALA A 297 -13.45 -22.10 3.88
CA ALA A 297 -14.39 -21.92 2.76
C ALA A 297 -13.76 -22.28 1.41
N ILE A 298 -12.46 -22.00 1.22
CA ILE A 298 -11.72 -22.41 0.01
C ILE A 298 -11.55 -23.93 -0.03
N GLN A 299 -11.17 -24.55 1.09
CA GLN A 299 -11.02 -26.02 1.16
C GLN A 299 -12.34 -26.74 0.90
N GLN A 300 -13.46 -26.28 1.47
CA GLN A 300 -14.79 -26.86 1.22
C GLN A 300 -15.16 -26.80 -0.27
N ARG A 301 -14.86 -25.69 -0.96
CA ARG A 301 -15.08 -25.56 -2.41
C ARG A 301 -14.17 -26.45 -3.27
N GLN A 302 -12.98 -26.79 -2.78
CA GLN A 302 -12.06 -27.70 -3.49
C GLN A 302 -12.38 -29.17 -3.24
N VAL A 303 -13.00 -29.49 -2.10
CA VAL A 303 -13.34 -30.86 -1.69
C VAL A 303 -14.68 -31.32 -2.29
N GLU A 304 -15.58 -30.42 -2.72
CA GLU A 304 -16.70 -30.80 -3.60
C GLU A 304 -16.19 -30.99 -5.04
N PRO A 305 -15.93 -32.22 -5.51
CA PRO A 305 -15.72 -32.47 -6.92
C PRO A 305 -17.10 -32.39 -7.59
N ILE A 306 -17.13 -32.23 -8.91
CA ILE A 306 -18.35 -32.42 -9.70
C ILE A 306 -18.78 -33.90 -9.53
N GLY A 307 -19.56 -34.17 -8.48
CA GLY A 307 -20.25 -35.41 -8.26
C GLY A 307 -21.71 -35.15 -8.60
N GLU A 308 -22.17 -35.75 -9.70
CA GLU A 308 -23.59 -35.95 -9.97
C GLU A 308 -24.24 -36.56 -8.72
N THR A 309 -24.83 -35.71 -7.88
CA THR A 309 -25.62 -36.17 -6.75
C THR A 309 -27.05 -36.28 -7.25
N VAL A 310 -27.41 -37.53 -7.56
CA VAL A 310 -28.78 -37.98 -7.78
C VAL A 310 -29.64 -37.42 -6.66
N ALA A 311 -30.67 -36.66 -7.06
CA ALA A 311 -31.64 -36.06 -6.18
C ALA A 311 -32.36 -37.14 -5.35
N GLU A 312 -32.20 -37.08 -4.04
CA GLU A 312 -33.21 -37.59 -3.10
C GLU A 312 -33.95 -36.40 -2.50
N GLU A 313 -35.20 -36.24 -2.93
CA GLU A 313 -36.14 -35.24 -2.48
C GLU A 313 -36.45 -35.42 -0.98
N HIS A 314 -35.97 -34.49 -0.17
CA HIS A 314 -36.60 -34.18 1.12
C HIS A 314 -37.11 -32.74 1.12
N ALA A 315 -38.44 -32.66 1.13
CA ALA A 315 -39.21 -31.43 1.03
C ALA A 315 -39.04 -30.54 2.25
N LEU A 316 -38.63 -29.29 1.99
CA LEU A 316 -38.81 -28.12 2.85
C LEU A 316 -39.42 -26.99 1.99
N PRO A 317 -40.21 -26.10 2.60
CA PRO A 317 -41.32 -25.43 1.93
C PRO A 317 -40.88 -24.36 0.93
N ALA A 318 -41.68 -24.29 -0.15
CA ALA A 318 -41.59 -23.38 -1.27
C ALA A 318 -41.10 -21.97 -0.91
N GLN A 319 -39.88 -21.66 -1.33
CA GLN A 319 -39.46 -20.29 -1.64
C GLN A 319 -39.50 -20.15 -3.15
N SER A 320 -40.29 -19.18 -3.58
CA SER A 320 -40.62 -18.82 -4.95
C SER A 320 -39.43 -18.83 -5.91
N ASP A 321 -39.54 -19.64 -6.96
CA ASP A 321 -38.75 -19.53 -8.18
C ASP A 321 -38.89 -18.11 -8.75
N LEU A 322 -37.79 -17.37 -8.76
CA LEU A 322 -37.59 -16.21 -9.63
C LEU A 322 -36.71 -16.66 -10.81
N PRO A 323 -37.03 -16.28 -12.05
CA PRO A 323 -36.40 -16.84 -13.24
C PRO A 323 -34.92 -16.45 -13.29
N LEU A 324 -34.05 -17.46 -13.36
CA LEU A 324 -32.64 -17.30 -13.73
C LEU A 324 -32.57 -16.69 -15.13
N SER A 325 -32.24 -15.40 -15.24
CA SER A 325 -31.96 -14.78 -16.52
C SER A 325 -30.70 -15.41 -17.13
N HIS A 326 -30.86 -16.04 -18.30
CA HIS A 326 -29.81 -16.67 -19.10
C HIS A 326 -28.90 -15.62 -19.79
N ASN A 327 -28.13 -14.83 -19.03
CA ASN A 327 -27.15 -13.88 -19.61
C ASN A 327 -25.70 -14.38 -19.54
N VAL A 328 -25.45 -15.59 -19.02
CA VAL A 328 -24.09 -16.16 -18.88
C VAL A 328 -23.39 -16.21 -20.24
N ASP A 329 -24.05 -16.71 -21.28
CA ASP A 329 -23.45 -16.87 -22.61
C ASP A 329 -23.11 -15.51 -23.25
N SER A 330 -23.96 -14.49 -23.08
CA SER A 330 -23.70 -13.15 -23.60
C SER A 330 -22.58 -12.43 -22.84
N ILE A 331 -22.47 -12.64 -21.53
CA ILE A 331 -21.35 -12.13 -20.72
C ILE A 331 -20.06 -12.85 -21.09
N LEU A 332 -20.13 -14.16 -21.35
CA LEU A 332 -18.99 -14.97 -21.79
C LEU A 332 -18.48 -14.54 -23.17
N GLU A 333 -19.39 -14.24 -24.11
CA GLU A 333 -19.03 -13.67 -25.42
C GLU A 333 -18.36 -12.30 -25.28
N LEU A 334 -18.86 -11.42 -24.40
CA LEU A 334 -18.24 -10.13 -24.13
C LEU A 334 -16.82 -10.30 -23.60
N LEU A 335 -16.61 -11.19 -22.64
CA LEU A 335 -15.30 -11.44 -22.04
C LEU A 335 -14.30 -12.08 -23.03
N LYS A 336 -14.80 -12.73 -24.09
CA LYS A 336 -14.00 -13.30 -25.18
C LYS A 336 -13.80 -12.36 -26.37
N SER A 337 -14.57 -11.25 -26.43
CA SER A 337 -14.55 -10.31 -27.56
C SER A 337 -13.31 -9.42 -27.59
N THR A 338 -12.62 -9.27 -26.46
CA THR A 338 -11.38 -8.51 -26.32
C THR A 338 -10.17 -9.33 -26.76
N GLN A 339 -9.22 -8.69 -27.43
CA GLN A 339 -8.02 -9.35 -27.96
C GLN A 339 -7.13 -9.89 -26.81
N GLU A 340 -7.21 -9.25 -25.65
CA GLU A 340 -6.49 -9.55 -24.41
C GLU A 340 -7.07 -10.78 -23.67
N SER A 341 -8.26 -11.27 -24.06
CA SER A 341 -8.86 -12.47 -23.46
C SER A 341 -8.02 -13.74 -23.64
N GLN A 342 -7.09 -13.74 -24.58
CA GLN A 342 -6.14 -14.84 -24.82
C GLN A 342 -5.09 -15.00 -23.69
N GLU A 343 -4.90 -13.97 -22.85
CA GLU A 343 -3.96 -13.99 -21.72
C GLU A 343 -4.58 -14.63 -20.45
N VAL A 344 -5.88 -14.94 -20.49
CA VAL A 344 -6.63 -15.51 -19.36
C VAL A 344 -7.02 -16.95 -19.66
N GLU A 345 -6.75 -17.85 -18.72
CA GLU A 345 -7.18 -19.25 -18.80
C GLU A 345 -8.70 -19.35 -19.11
N PRO A 346 -9.12 -20.17 -20.10
CA PRO A 346 -10.54 -20.28 -20.51
C PRO A 346 -11.49 -20.66 -19.37
N SER A 347 -11.00 -21.45 -18.40
CA SER A 347 -11.73 -21.84 -17.19
C SER A 347 -12.00 -20.65 -16.25
N ARG A 348 -11.10 -19.68 -16.20
CA ARG A 348 -11.27 -18.45 -15.40
C ARG A 348 -12.26 -17.50 -16.05
N ILE A 349 -12.26 -17.39 -17.39
CA ILE A 349 -13.23 -16.56 -18.12
C ILE A 349 -14.66 -17.04 -17.84
N GLN A 350 -14.87 -18.35 -17.81
CA GLN A 350 -16.17 -18.94 -17.50
C GLN A 350 -16.61 -18.65 -16.06
N LEU A 351 -15.68 -18.77 -15.10
CA LEU A 351 -15.96 -18.46 -13.70
C LEU A 351 -16.29 -16.97 -13.47
N ILE A 352 -15.61 -16.07 -14.20
CA ILE A 352 -15.93 -14.63 -14.20
C ILE A 352 -17.34 -14.40 -14.74
N ALA A 353 -17.72 -15.05 -15.85
CA ALA A 353 -19.05 -14.92 -16.44
C ALA A 353 -20.16 -15.40 -15.50
N ASP A 354 -19.95 -16.53 -14.82
CA ASP A 354 -20.92 -17.12 -13.88
C ASP A 354 -21.11 -16.23 -12.63
N GLU A 355 -20.02 -15.74 -12.04
CA GLU A 355 -20.08 -14.83 -10.89
C GLU A 355 -20.70 -13.48 -11.29
N LEU A 356 -20.34 -12.92 -12.44
CA LEU A 356 -20.96 -11.70 -12.95
C LEU A 356 -22.46 -11.90 -13.13
N ASN A 357 -22.89 -12.97 -13.82
CA ASN A 357 -24.32 -13.23 -14.01
C ASN A 357 -25.04 -13.32 -12.67
N LYS A 358 -24.53 -14.11 -11.72
CA LYS A 358 -25.14 -14.28 -10.39
C LYS A 358 -25.33 -12.97 -9.63
N TYR A 359 -24.36 -12.05 -9.71
CA TYR A 359 -24.48 -10.74 -9.06
C TYR A 359 -25.42 -9.82 -9.82
N LEU A 360 -25.32 -9.78 -11.14
CA LEU A 360 -26.13 -8.90 -11.98
C LEU A 360 -27.60 -9.31 -11.96
N SER A 361 -27.93 -10.60 -11.95
CA SER A 361 -29.32 -11.10 -11.83
C SER A 361 -30.01 -10.62 -10.56
N LYS A 362 -29.27 -10.47 -9.45
CA LYS A 362 -29.83 -9.93 -8.19
C LYS A 362 -30.16 -8.45 -8.30
N SER A 363 -29.34 -7.68 -9.01
CA SER A 363 -29.53 -6.24 -9.19
C SER A 363 -30.55 -5.91 -10.30
N MET A 364 -30.84 -6.85 -11.20
CA MET A 364 -31.79 -6.71 -12.30
C MET A 364 -33.27 -6.72 -11.89
N VAL A 365 -33.62 -7.12 -10.66
CA VAL A 365 -35.01 -7.18 -10.17
C VAL A 365 -35.60 -5.76 -9.94
N VAL A 366 -34.77 -4.73 -9.96
CA VAL A 366 -35.14 -3.32 -9.81
C VAL A 366 -35.16 -2.67 -11.20
N ASP A 367 -35.97 -1.62 -11.43
CA ASP A 367 -35.97 -0.76 -12.65
C ASP A 367 -34.61 -0.06 -12.86
N TRP A 368 -33.56 -0.84 -13.07
CA TRP A 368 -32.16 -0.44 -13.04
C TRP A 368 -31.82 0.44 -14.25
N GLN A 369 -32.54 0.27 -15.36
CA GLN A 369 -32.42 1.11 -16.56
C GLN A 369 -32.72 2.59 -16.28
N ALA A 370 -33.55 2.91 -15.27
CA ALA A 370 -33.94 4.28 -14.92
C ALA A 370 -33.20 4.84 -13.69
N ARG A 371 -32.29 4.07 -13.06
CA ARG A 371 -31.61 4.45 -11.81
C ARG A 371 -30.10 4.48 -11.95
N ASP A 372 -29.54 5.69 -12.05
CA ASP A 372 -28.09 5.93 -12.15
C ASP A 372 -27.29 5.27 -11.00
N THR A 373 -27.86 5.23 -9.80
CA THR A 373 -27.21 4.62 -8.62
C THR A 373 -27.03 3.11 -8.77
N VAL A 374 -28.01 2.42 -9.33
CA VAL A 374 -27.98 0.96 -9.51
C VAL A 374 -27.04 0.59 -10.66
N GLN A 375 -27.02 1.40 -11.74
CA GLN A 375 -26.07 1.24 -12.84
C GLN A 375 -24.62 1.44 -12.38
N ALA A 376 -24.37 2.45 -11.54
CA ALA A 376 -23.06 2.69 -10.95
C ALA A 376 -22.62 1.53 -10.04
N GLU A 377 -23.54 0.98 -9.24
CA GLU A 377 -23.28 -0.19 -8.39
C GLU A 377 -22.92 -1.42 -9.24
N MET A 378 -23.70 -1.72 -10.29
CA MET A 378 -23.44 -2.83 -11.22
C MET A 378 -22.07 -2.69 -11.90
N LYS A 379 -21.74 -1.50 -12.43
CA LYS A 379 -20.41 -1.23 -13.02
C LYS A 379 -19.27 -1.42 -12.01
N ASN A 380 -19.47 -0.98 -10.77
CA ASN A 380 -18.48 -1.16 -9.71
C ASN A 380 -18.29 -2.63 -9.33
N THR A 381 -19.38 -3.40 -9.20
CA THR A 381 -19.30 -4.85 -8.97
C THR A 381 -18.56 -5.56 -10.11
N THR A 382 -18.83 -5.19 -11.36
CA THR A 382 -18.10 -5.72 -12.53
C THR A 382 -16.62 -5.43 -12.44
N ARG A 383 -16.24 -4.18 -12.12
CA ARG A 383 -14.84 -3.77 -11.97
C ARG A 383 -14.13 -4.55 -10.86
N VAL A 384 -14.80 -4.77 -9.73
CA VAL A 384 -14.28 -5.58 -8.60
C VAL A 384 -14.06 -7.03 -9.00
N LEU A 385 -15.00 -7.65 -9.71
CA LEU A 385 -14.87 -9.05 -10.14
C LEU A 385 -13.76 -9.23 -11.18
N LEU A 386 -13.68 -8.34 -12.16
CA LEU A 386 -12.59 -8.37 -13.16
C LEU A 386 -11.22 -8.18 -12.52
N ARG A 387 -11.11 -7.33 -11.49
CA ARG A 387 -9.88 -7.18 -10.67
C ARG A 387 -9.55 -8.46 -9.91
N LYS A 388 -10.53 -9.00 -9.18
CA LYS A 388 -10.38 -10.18 -8.30
C LYS A 388 -9.90 -11.42 -9.05
N TYR A 389 -10.35 -11.61 -10.30
CA TYR A 389 -10.02 -12.78 -11.11
C TYR A 389 -8.89 -12.53 -12.12
N GLY A 390 -8.19 -11.38 -12.03
CA GLY A 390 -6.98 -11.11 -12.81
C GLY A 390 -7.23 -10.86 -14.30
N TYR A 391 -8.38 -10.32 -14.69
CA TYR A 391 -8.66 -9.96 -16.08
C TYR A 391 -7.73 -8.81 -16.56
N PRO A 392 -7.26 -8.74 -17.82
CA PRO A 392 -6.27 -7.76 -18.26
C PRO A 392 -6.72 -6.30 -18.11
N VAL A 393 -5.85 -5.46 -17.55
CA VAL A 393 -6.15 -4.06 -17.17
C VAL A 393 -6.66 -3.24 -18.35
N ASN A 394 -6.06 -3.41 -19.54
CA ASN A 394 -6.38 -2.65 -20.75
C ASN A 394 -7.80 -2.94 -21.28
N ALA A 395 -8.35 -4.10 -20.95
CA ALA A 395 -9.66 -4.55 -21.41
C ALA A 395 -10.77 -4.33 -20.37
N ARG A 396 -10.44 -4.06 -19.09
CA ARG A 396 -11.44 -3.98 -18.01
C ARG A 396 -12.46 -2.86 -18.23
N ASP A 397 -12.02 -1.67 -18.61
CA ASP A 397 -12.92 -0.53 -18.79
C ASP A 397 -13.88 -0.75 -19.97
N THR A 398 -13.39 -1.35 -21.07
CA THR A 398 -14.22 -1.77 -22.21
C THR A 398 -15.32 -2.75 -21.79
N ILE A 399 -14.99 -3.72 -20.92
CA ILE A 399 -15.99 -4.68 -20.40
C ILE A 399 -17.00 -3.97 -19.50
N VAL A 400 -16.54 -3.11 -18.58
CA VAL A 400 -17.42 -2.38 -17.65
C VAL A 400 -18.39 -1.44 -18.37
N ASP A 401 -17.98 -0.84 -19.48
CA ASP A 401 -18.85 0.05 -20.25
C ASP A 401 -19.89 -0.71 -21.09
N ASN A 402 -19.52 -1.87 -21.64
CA ASN A 402 -20.39 -2.66 -22.50
C ASN A 402 -21.30 -3.65 -21.72
N ILE A 403 -21.02 -3.92 -20.45
CA ILE A 403 -21.77 -4.93 -19.68
C ILE A 403 -23.23 -4.55 -19.49
N LEU A 404 -23.54 -3.26 -19.31
CA LEU A 404 -24.92 -2.79 -19.17
C LEU A 404 -25.72 -2.91 -20.47
N GLU A 405 -25.08 -2.69 -21.63
CA GLU A 405 -25.75 -2.84 -22.93
C GLU A 405 -26.15 -4.29 -23.21
N ILE A 406 -25.30 -5.24 -22.81
CA ILE A 406 -25.54 -6.67 -23.04
C ILE A 406 -26.62 -7.22 -22.11
N ILE A 407 -26.60 -6.82 -20.85
CA ILE A 407 -27.66 -7.16 -19.88
C ILE A 407 -29.00 -6.56 -20.33
N GLY A 408 -28.99 -5.33 -20.86
CA GLY A 408 -30.18 -4.68 -21.41
C GLY A 408 -30.78 -5.45 -22.58
N ARG A 409 -29.96 -5.98 -23.50
CA ARG A 409 -30.43 -6.75 -24.67
C ARG A 409 -31.01 -8.13 -24.33
N GLY A 410 -30.53 -8.78 -23.27
CA GLY A 410 -31.08 -10.05 -22.79
C GLY A 410 -32.40 -9.92 -22.02
N SER A 411 -32.84 -8.70 -21.72
CA SER A 411 -34.09 -8.42 -20.99
C SER A 411 -35.32 -8.34 -21.92
N ASP A 412 -35.10 -8.13 -23.22
CA ASP A 412 -36.14 -7.89 -24.25
C ASP A 412 -36.51 -9.15 -25.07
N GLN A 413 -36.00 -10.34 -24.70
CA GLN A 413 -36.30 -11.61 -25.38
C GLN A 413 -37.27 -12.50 -24.59
#